data_AF-A0A9D8JPM7-F1
#
_entry.id   AF-A0A9D8JPM7-F1
#
_cell.length_a   1.000
_cell.length_b   1.000
_cell.length_c   1.000
_cell.angle_alpha   90.00
_cell.angle_beta   90.00
_cell.angle_gamma   90.00
#
_symmetry.space_group_name_H-M   'P 1'
#
loop_
_entity.id
_entity.type
_entity.pdbx_description
1 polymer ?
#
loop_
_entity_poly.entity_id
_entity_poly.type
_entity_poly.pdbx_seq_one_letter_code
_entity_poly.pdbx_strand_id
1 'polypeptide(L)' 'MIKNQWSPVVRYDTAHGVAHKDLINPDGSKEKIFLGAADLNEALSLADKDVNENWERYKDRYFRRIKT' A
#
# COMPACT_ATOMS: atom_id res chain seq x y z
N MET A 1 11.80 7.59 7.21
CA MET A 1 12.24 7.01 8.49
C MET A 1 11.37 7.57 9.60
N ILE A 2 10.79 6.72 10.44
CA ILE A 2 10.00 7.12 11.61
C ILE A 2 10.68 6.50 12.82
N LYS A 3 11.02 7.31 13.84
CA LYS A 3 11.81 6.86 15.00
C LYS A 3 13.10 6.11 14.59
N ASN A 4 13.75 6.59 13.53
CA ASN A 4 14.94 5.98 12.93
C ASN A 4 14.74 4.54 12.42
N GLN A 5 13.50 4.15 12.09
CA GLN A 5 13.16 2.85 11.51
C GLN A 5 12.44 3.02 10.17
N TRP A 6 12.62 2.03 9.30
CA TRP A 6 11.83 1.90 8.08
C TRP A 6 10.42 1.41 8.43
N SER A 7 9.42 2.09 7.91
CA SER A 7 8.02 1.73 8.15
C SER A 7 7.33 1.53 6.80
N PRO A 8 6.66 0.39 6.59
CA PRO A 8 5.93 0.15 5.36
C PRO A 8 4.65 1.01 5.34
N VAL A 9 4.37 1.65 4.20
CA VAL A 9 3.23 2.58 4.02
C VAL A 9 2.15 1.97 3.13
N VAL A 10 2.58 1.32 2.05
CA VAL A 10 1.73 0.58 1.12
C VAL A 10 2.44 -0.70 0.71
N ARG A 11 1.68 -1.77 0.52
CA ARG A 11 2.19 -3.06 0.04
C ARG A 11 1.22 -3.63 -0.99
N TYR A 12 1.76 -4.17 -2.08
CA TYR A 12 1.01 -4.96 -3.04
C TYR A 12 1.42 -6.41 -2.89
N ASP A 13 0.44 -7.31 -2.84
CA ASP A 13 0.70 -8.75 -2.79
C ASP A 13 -0.41 -9.55 -3.48
N THR A 14 -0.16 -10.84 -3.68
CA THR A 14 -1.02 -11.78 -4.41
C THR A 14 -1.46 -12.95 -3.53
N ALA A 15 -1.45 -12.77 -2.20
CA ALA A 15 -1.77 -13.85 -1.28
C ALA A 15 -3.20 -14.38 -1.53
N HIS A 16 -3.37 -15.70 -1.41
CA HIS A 16 -4.62 -16.42 -1.69
C HIS A 16 -5.11 -16.30 -3.15
N GLY A 17 -4.21 -16.02 -4.10
CA GLY A 17 -4.54 -15.97 -5.52
C GLY A 17 -5.29 -14.72 -5.95
N VAL A 18 -5.38 -13.71 -5.07
CA VAL A 18 -6.06 -12.44 -5.36
C VAL A 18 -5.11 -11.28 -5.15
N ALA A 19 -4.88 -10.50 -6.21
CA ALA A 19 -4.07 -9.31 -6.15
C ALA A 19 -4.76 -8.21 -5.31
N HIS A 20 -4.03 -7.69 -4.33
CA HIS A 20 -4.55 -6.63 -3.46
C HIS A 20 -3.45 -5.69 -2.98
N LYS A 21 -3.90 -4.50 -2.58
CA LYS A 21 -3.11 -3.46 -1.92
C LYS A 21 -3.50 -3.38 -0.45
N ASP A 22 -2.50 -3.39 0.42
CA ASP A 22 -2.64 -3.05 1.83
C ASP A 22 -2.13 -1.62 2.06
N LEU A 23 -2.99 -0.72 2.54
CA LEU A 23 -2.57 0.56 3.10
C LEU A 23 -2.30 0.38 4.59
N ILE A 24 -1.06 0.62 5.00
CA ILE A 24 -0.59 0.36 6.35
C ILE A 24 -0.73 1.64 7.18
N ASN A 25 -1.28 1.52 8.37
CA ASN A 25 -1.39 2.61 9.33
C ASN A 25 -0.17 2.61 10.29
N PRO A 26 0.12 3.74 10.97
CA PRO A 26 1.23 3.82 11.92
C PRO A 26 1.16 2.83 13.09
N ASP A 27 -0.03 2.36 13.45
CA ASP A 27 -0.25 1.34 14.48
C ASP A 27 -0.08 -0.11 13.95
N GLY A 28 0.24 -0.27 12.66
CA GLY A 28 0.40 -1.56 11.99
C GLY A 28 -0.90 -2.16 11.44
N SER A 29 -2.06 -1.55 11.69
CA SER A 29 -3.33 -1.99 11.09
C SER A 29 -3.31 -1.77 9.57
N LYS A 30 -4.07 -2.58 8.84
CA LYS A 30 -4.07 -2.60 7.37
C LYS A 30 -5.48 -2.40 6.82
N GLU A 31 -5.61 -1.52 5.85
CA GLU A 31 -6.81 -1.41 5.00
C GLU A 31 -6.53 -2.16 3.70
N LYS A 32 -7.26 -3.27 3.46
CA LYS A 32 -7.09 -4.13 2.29
C LYS A 32 -8.02 -3.71 1.16
N ILE A 33 -7.47 -3.58 -0.04
CA ILE A 33 -8.17 -3.18 -1.26
C ILE A 33 -7.83 -4.18 -2.37
N PHE A 34 -8.82 -4.89 -2.89
CA PHE A 34 -8.62 -5.78 -4.03
C PHE A 34 -8.42 -4.98 -5.32
N LEU A 35 -7.45 -5.36 -6.15
CA LEU A 35 -7.12 -4.64 -7.38
C LEU A 35 -8.12 -4.93 -8.52
N GLY A 36 -8.87 -6.03 -8.43
CA GLY A 36 -9.84 -6.41 -9.47
C GLY A 36 -9.22 -6.75 -10.82
N ALA A 37 -7.94 -7.14 -10.84
CA ALA A 37 -7.22 -7.53 -12.05
C ALA A 37 -7.62 -8.94 -12.51
N ALA A 38 -7.68 -9.16 -13.83
CA ALA A 38 -7.98 -10.43 -14.46
C ALA A 38 -6.84 -11.44 -14.33
N ASP A 39 -5.59 -10.96 -14.31
CA ASP A 39 -4.39 -11.78 -14.14
C ASP A 39 -3.25 -11.04 -13.41
N LEU A 40 -2.14 -11.74 -13.20
CA LEU A 40 -0.99 -11.18 -12.48
C LEU A 40 -0.20 -10.14 -13.29
N ASN A 41 -0.26 -10.18 -14.63
CA ASN A 41 0.40 -9.18 -15.45
C ASN A 41 -0.35 -7.84 -15.34
N GLU A 42 -1.67 -7.88 -15.45
CA GLU A 42 -2.52 -6.71 -15.23
C GLU A 42 -2.38 -6.20 -13.79
N ALA A 43 -2.38 -7.10 -12.79
CA ALA A 43 -2.18 -6.73 -11.39
C ALA A 43 -0.84 -6.00 -11.17
N LEU A 44 0.24 -6.48 -11.79
CA LEU A 44 1.55 -5.85 -11.71
C LEU A 44 1.55 -4.46 -12.36
N SER A 45 0.98 -4.33 -13.56
CA SER A 45 0.85 -3.03 -14.23
C SER A 45 0.01 -2.03 -13.41
N LEU A 46 -1.08 -2.49 -12.80
CA LEU A 46 -1.90 -1.66 -11.91
C LEU A 46 -1.14 -1.24 -10.65
N ALA A 47 -0.39 -2.16 -10.03
CA ALA A 47 0.41 -1.87 -8.84
C ALA A 47 1.53 -0.86 -9.11
N ASP A 48 2.26 -1.03 -10.23
CA ASP A 48 3.32 -0.12 -10.64
C ASP A 48 2.78 1.29 -10.94
N LYS A 49 1.69 1.38 -11.70
CA LYS A 49 1.02 2.65 -11.96
C LYS A 49 0.55 3.32 -10.67
N ASP A 50 -0.13 2.56 -9.80
CA ASP A 50 -0.73 3.09 -8.57
C ASP A 50 0.32 3.62 -7.58
N VAL A 51 1.44 2.92 -7.40
CA VAL A 51 2.50 3.41 -6.50
C VAL A 51 3.16 4.67 -7.05
N ASN A 52 3.42 4.73 -8.35
CA ASN A 52 4.04 5.89 -8.99
C ASN A 52 3.13 7.12 -8.95
N GLU A 53 1.83 6.96 -9.19
CA GLU A 53 0.87 8.07 -9.23
C GLU A 53 0.43 8.55 -7.84
N ASN A 54 0.37 7.67 -6.84
CA ASN A 54 -0.24 7.98 -5.54
C ASN A 54 0.73 8.00 -4.35
N TRP A 55 2.04 7.82 -4.55
CA TRP A 55 3.02 7.73 -3.46
C TRP A 55 2.93 8.87 -2.44
N GLU A 56 2.89 10.12 -2.90
CA GLU A 56 2.80 11.29 -2.02
C GLU A 56 1.53 11.25 -1.17
N ARG A 57 0.40 10.89 -1.76
CA ARG A 57 -0.88 10.76 -1.05
C ARG A 57 -0.82 9.67 0.04
N TYR A 58 -0.15 8.55 -0.24
CA TYR A 58 0.01 7.47 0.73
C TYR A 58 0.90 7.89 1.91
N LYS A 59 2.01 8.58 1.63
CA LYS A 59 2.85 9.17 2.68
C LYS A 59 2.08 10.17 3.53
N ASP A 60 1.38 11.13 2.90
CA ASP A 60 0.62 12.17 3.61
C ASP A 60 -0.48 11.58 4.48
N ARG A 61 -1.17 10.54 3.99
CA ARG A 61 -2.14 9.79 4.77
C ARG A 61 -1.48 9.12 5.98
N TYR A 62 -0.32 8.49 5.80
CA TYR A 62 0.41 7.82 6.87
C TYR A 62 0.83 8.83 7.95
N PHE A 63 1.49 9.92 7.57
CA PHE A 63 1.97 10.94 8.51
C PHE A 63 0.85 11.63 9.27
N ARG A 64 -0.28 11.96 8.61
CA ARG A 64 -1.46 12.52 9.30
C ARG A 64 -2.07 11.60 10.36
N ARG A 65 -1.82 10.30 10.26
CA ARG A 65 -2.35 9.30 11.20
C ARG A 65 -1.36 8.94 12.31
N ILE A 66 -0.16 9.52 12.30
CA ILE A 66 0.77 9.37 13.42
C ILE A 66 0.19 10.18 14.57
N LYS A 67 -0.25 9.49 15.62
CA LYS A 67 -0.57 10.15 16.89
C LYS A 67 0.74 10.56 17.54
N THR A 68 0.95 11.87 17.69
CA THR A 68 1.96 12.44 18.59
C THR A 68 1.64 12.13 20.04
#